data_AF-A9DFJ6-F1
#
_entry.id   AF-A9DFJ6-F1
#
_cell.length_a   1.000
_cell.length_b   1.000
_cell.length_c   1.000
_cell.angle_alpha   90.00
_cell.angle_beta   90.00
_cell.angle_gamma   90.00
#
_symmetry.space_group_name_H-M   'P 1'
#
loop_
_entity.id
_entity.type
_entity.pdbx_description
1 polymer ?
#
loop_
_entity_poly.entity_id
_entity_poly.type
_entity_poly.pdbx_seq_one_letter_code
_entity_poly.pdbx_strand_id
1 'polypeptide(L)' 'MLTISDSLALGQLIRSERKRQQLTQEQLAAVAGVGVRFVRELESGKESCRLGLALAVLQTLGLTVSVAARGANS' A
#
# COMPACT_ATOMS: atom_id res chain seq x y z
N MET A 1 -6.86 14.41 1.88
CA MET A 1 -5.59 13.69 2.07
C MET A 1 -5.75 12.75 3.25
N LEU A 2 -5.31 11.50 3.12
CA LEU A 2 -5.30 10.54 4.24
C LEU A 2 -3.94 10.62 4.93
N THR A 3 -3.95 10.72 6.26
CA THR A 3 -2.73 10.66 7.07
C THR A 3 -2.48 9.21 7.47
N ILE A 4 -1.33 8.68 7.08
CA ILE A 4 -0.88 7.33 7.45
C ILE A 4 0.13 7.47 8.61
N SER A 5 -0.19 6.90 9.77
CA SER A 5 0.64 6.97 10.98
C SER A 5 1.48 5.72 11.24
N ASP A 6 1.11 4.59 10.65
CA ASP A 6 1.72 3.28 10.90
C ASP A 6 1.54 2.34 9.69
N SER A 7 2.18 1.16 9.75
CA SER A 7 2.15 0.16 8.68
C SER A 7 0.78 -0.49 8.52
N LEU A 8 -0.02 -0.60 9.58
CA LEU A 8 -1.36 -1.19 9.51
C LEU A 8 -2.32 -0.29 8.73
N ALA A 9 -2.30 1.02 9.00
CA ALA A 9 -3.08 2.01 8.26
C ALA A 9 -2.72 2.00 6.77
N LEU A 10 -1.43 1.88 6.44
CA LEU A 10 -0.98 1.74 5.05
C LEU A 10 -1.51 0.45 4.41
N GLY A 11 -1.36 -0.69 5.09
CA GLY A 11 -1.81 -1.99 4.60
C GLY A 11 -3.32 -2.05 4.37
N GLN A 12 -4.10 -1.44 5.26
CA GLN A 12 -5.55 -1.31 5.12
C GLN A 12 -5.96 -0.43 3.94
N LEU A 13 -5.26 0.69 3.72
CA LEU A 13 -5.48 1.54 2.55
C LEU A 13 -5.24 0.77 1.25
N ILE A 14 -4.11 0.06 1.16
CA ILE A 14 -3.75 -0.77 0.00
C ILE A 14 -4.82 -1.85 -0.24
N ARG A 15 -5.22 -2.57 0.81
CA ARG A 15 -6.25 -3.60 0.73
C ARG A 15 -7.59 -3.05 0.27
N SER A 16 -7.97 -1.88 0.77
CA SER A 16 -9.24 -1.23 0.43
C SER A 16 -9.25 -0.82 -1.04
N GLU A 17 -8.17 -0.22 -1.51
CA GLU A 17 -8.02 0.19 -2.90
C GLU A 17 -8.00 -1.02 -3.84
N ARG A 18 -7.25 -2.08 -3.50
CA ARG A 18 -7.26 -3.34 -4.28
C ARG A 18 -8.68 -3.90 -4.42
N LYS A 19 -9.43 -3.96 -3.31
CA LYS A 19 -10.82 -4.45 -3.30
C LYS A 19 -11.75 -3.55 -4.12
N ARG A 20 -11.58 -2.23 -4.06
CA ARG A 20 -12.33 -1.26 -4.87
C ARG A 20 -12.15 -1.53 -6.36
N GLN A 21 -10.95 -1.95 -6.77
CA GLN A 21 -10.61 -2.35 -8.14
C GLN A 21 -10.95 -3.81 -8.46
N GLN A 22 -11.58 -4.55 -7.54
CA GLN A 22 -12.00 -5.96 -7.71
C GLN A 22 -10.84 -6.93 -8.00
N LEU A 23 -9.62 -6.59 -7.58
CA LEU A 23 -8.45 -7.44 -7.78
C LEU A 23 -8.28 -8.44 -6.64
N THR A 24 -7.83 -9.66 -6.95
CA THR A 24 -7.31 -10.60 -5.94
C THR A 24 -5.89 -10.23 -5.50
N GLN A 25 -5.39 -10.82 -4.42
CA GLN A 25 -4.01 -10.59 -3.99
C GLN A 25 -3.00 -11.09 -5.03
N GLU A 26 -3.31 -12.20 -5.71
CA GLU A 26 -2.52 -12.80 -6.78
C GLU A 26 -2.46 -11.89 -8.00
N GLN A 27 -3.61 -11.31 -8.40
CA GLN A 27 -3.66 -10.37 -9.52
C GLN A 27 -2.86 -9.10 -9.23
N LEU A 28 -3.02 -8.51 -8.05
CA LEU A 28 -2.20 -7.36 -7.65
C LEU A 28 -0.72 -7.70 -7.63
N ALA A 29 -0.35 -8.85 -7.07
CA ALA A 29 1.03 -9.31 -7.01
C ALA A 29 1.65 -9.46 -8.41
N ALA A 30 0.91 -10.05 -9.34
CA ALA A 30 1.34 -10.23 -10.72
C ALA A 30 1.59 -8.91 -11.44
N VAL A 31 0.64 -7.96 -11.36
CA VAL A 31 0.77 -6.65 -12.03
C VAL A 31 1.88 -5.80 -11.38
N ALA A 32 2.02 -5.87 -10.04
CA ALA A 32 3.06 -5.15 -9.32
C ALA A 32 4.46 -5.80 -9.38
N GLY A 33 4.60 -6.97 -10.01
CA GLY A 33 5.88 -7.67 -10.13
C GLY A 33 6.43 -8.18 -8.80
N VAL A 34 5.57 -8.58 -7.86
CA VAL A 34 5.95 -9.05 -6.52
C VAL A 34 5.35 -10.42 -6.20
N GLY A 35 5.85 -11.09 -5.16
CA GLY A 35 5.24 -12.33 -4.68
C GLY A 35 3.92 -12.09 -3.94
N VAL A 36 2.93 -12.97 -4.11
CA VAL A 36 1.63 -12.89 -3.39
C VAL A 36 1.78 -12.85 -1.86
N ARG A 37 2.79 -13.54 -1.32
CA ARG A 37 3.11 -13.48 0.11
C ARG A 37 3.47 -12.06 0.55
N PHE A 38 4.19 -11.31 -0.29
CA PHE A 38 4.52 -9.92 0.00
C PHE A 38 3.26 -9.06 0.07
N VAL A 39 2.33 -9.20 -0.89
CA VAL A 39 1.04 -8.48 -0.87
C VAL A 39 0.25 -8.82 0.40
N ARG A 40 0.18 -10.09 0.79
CA ARG A 40 -0.50 -10.51 2.03
C ARG A 40 0.12 -9.85 3.27
N GLU A 41 1.45 -9.92 3.41
CA GLU A 41 2.17 -9.32 4.53
C GLU A 41 1.98 -7.80 4.58
N LEU A 42 2.06 -7.15 3.42
CA LEU A 42 1.85 -5.70 3.27
C LEU A 42 0.43 -5.30 3.69
N GLU A 43 -0.60 -5.99 3.20
CA GLU A 43 -2.00 -5.71 3.57
C GLU A 43 -2.33 -6.01 5.03
N SER A 44 -1.57 -6.90 5.67
CA SER A 44 -1.66 -7.14 7.11
C SER A 44 -0.91 -6.10 7.96
N GLY A 45 -0.17 -5.19 7.33
CA GLY A 45 0.57 -4.14 8.03
C GLY A 45 1.90 -4.59 8.62
N LYS A 46 2.55 -5.62 8.06
CA LYS A 46 3.87 -6.08 8.54
C LYS A 46 4.88 -4.93 8.51
N GLU A 47 5.42 -4.58 9.68
CA GLU A 47 6.33 -3.44 9.86
C GLU A 47 7.62 -3.58 9.02
N SER A 48 8.12 -4.80 8.85
CA SER A 48 9.34 -5.11 8.10
C SER A 48 9.13 -5.27 6.58
N CYS A 49 8.01 -4.80 6.04
CA CYS A 49 7.80 -4.77 4.60
C CYS A 49 8.81 -3.83 3.90
N ARG A 50 9.41 -4.30 2.80
CA ARG A 50 10.35 -3.51 2.00
C ARG A 50 9.64 -2.32 1.36
N LEU A 51 10.03 -1.11 1.76
CA LEU A 51 9.41 0.14 1.32
C LEU A 51 9.35 0.28 -0.21
N GLY A 52 10.44 -0.02 -0.93
CA GLY A 52 10.47 0.08 -2.39
C GLY A 52 9.39 -0.78 -3.09
N LEU A 53 9.13 -1.99 -2.58
CA LEU A 53 8.07 -2.84 -3.11
C LEU A 53 6.68 -2.36 -2.70
N ALA A 54 6.53 -1.79 -1.51
CA ALA A 54 5.27 -1.18 -1.09
C ALA A 54 4.90 0.01 -1.99
N LEU A 55 5.90 0.83 -2.37
CA LEU A 55 5.72 1.94 -3.31
C LEU A 55 5.33 1.44 -4.71
N ALA A 56 5.94 0.35 -5.21
CA ALA A 56 5.56 -0.26 -6.49
C ALA A 56 4.10 -0.77 -6.48
N VAL A 57 3.66 -1.38 -5.37
CA VAL A 57 2.26 -1.80 -5.19
C VAL A 57 1.32 -0.60 -5.18
N LEU A 58 1.65 0.49 -4.48
CA LEU A 58 0.85 1.72 -4.48
C LEU A 58 0.73 2.30 -5.89
N GLN A 59 1.83 2.40 -6.64
CA GLN A 59 1.82 2.88 -8.02
C GLN A 59 0.96 2.00 -8.93
N THR A 60 1.03 0.67 -8.75
CA THR A 60 0.19 -0.28 -9.49
C THR A 60 -1.30 -0.05 -9.25
N LEU A 61 -1.66 0.35 -8.03
CA LEU A 61 -3.04 0.71 -7.66
C LEU A 61 -3.42 2.14 -8.07
N GLY A 62 -2.53 2.89 -8.74
CA GLY A 62 -2.77 4.29 -9.11
C GLY A 62 -2.68 5.28 -7.95
N LEU A 63 -2.01 4.89 -6.85
CA LEU A 63 -1.82 5.72 -5.65
C LEU A 63 -0.43 6.36 -5.65
N THR A 64 -0.36 7.58 -5.09
CA THR A 64 0.89 8.33 -4.92
C THR A 64 1.11 8.67 -3.46
N VAL A 65 2.36 8.58 -3.00
CA VAL A 65 2.77 9.03 -1.66
C VAL A 65 3.29 10.45 -1.73
N SER A 66 2.84 11.30 -0.81
CA SER A 66 3.36 12.65 -0.60
C SER A 66 3.84 12.81 0.84
N VAL A 67 4.85 13.65 1.05
CA VAL A 67 5.42 13.93 2.37
C VAL A 67 5.22 15.41 2.67
N ALA A 68 4.73 15.71 3.88
CA ALA A 68 4.52 17.07 4.37
C ALA A 68 4.95 17.17 5.83
N ALA A 69 5.32 18.38 6.27
CA ALA A 69 5.60 18.63 7.68
C ALA A 69 4.32 18.47 8.51
N ARG A 70 4.45 17.88 9.70
CA ARG A 70 3.33 17.73 10.64
C ARG A 70 2.84 19.14 11.06
N GLY A 71 1.61 19.49 10.71
CA GLY A 71 1.01 20.80 11.02
C GLY A 71 1.02 21.83 9.88
N ALA A 72 1.54 21.49 8.69
CA ALA A 72 1.58 22.41 7.54
C ALA A 72 0.21 22.74 6.90
N ASN A 73 -0.87 22.08 7.33
CA ASN A 73 -2.24 22.36 6.91
C ASN A 73 -3.03 23.03 8.04
N SER A 74 -2.49 24.13 8.59
CA SER A 74 -3.25 25.03 9.45
C SER A 74 -4.34 25.74 8.66
#